data_AF-A0A3B9Y255-F1
#
_entry.id   AF-A0A3B9Y255-F1
#
_cell.length_a   1.000
_cell.length_b   1.000
_cell.length_c   1.000
_cell.angle_alpha   90.00
_cell.angle_beta   90.00
_cell.angle_gamma   90.00
#
_symmetry.space_group_name_H-M   'P 1'
#
loop_
_entity.id
_entity.type
_entity.pdbx_description
1 polymer ?
#
loop_
_entity_poly.entity_id
_entity_poly.type
_entity_poly.pdbx_seq_one_letter_code
_entity_poly.pdbx_strand_id
1 'polypeptide(L)'
;MVTVSSAAQAQGRINFDDLQSEQRYREIRVYNQSKLANILFTYELARRLADTGVTANVLEPGFVRTNMAVPFPFSLFSPMRVSAEQGAQTAIYLASSPDVEGVSGKFFSHKGVATKSSKDSYDESITQRLWQISAKLTQLSTDLQSSRREAARD
;
A
#
# COMPACT_ATOMS: atom_id res chain seq x y z
N MET A 1 -0.45 1.06 11.48
CA MET A 1 0.11 0.25 10.37
C MET A 1 0.75 1.17 9.35
N VAL A 2 1.95 0.84 8.88
CA VAL A 2 2.66 1.58 7.82
C VAL A 2 2.87 0.62 6.66
N THR A 3 2.25 0.92 5.51
CA THR A 3 2.37 0.12 4.29
C THR A 3 3.32 0.79 3.29
N VAL A 4 4.21 0.04 2.65
CA VAL A 4 5.10 0.58 1.62
C VAL A 4 4.56 0.28 0.22
N SER A 5 4.23 1.33 -0.53
CA SER A 5 3.84 1.30 -1.94
C SER A 5 5.00 1.80 -2.82
N SER A 6 4.72 2.53 -3.90
CA SER A 6 5.67 3.10 -4.86
C SER A 6 4.95 4.13 -5.73
N ALA A 7 5.67 5.09 -6.31
CA ALA A 7 5.13 6.00 -7.33
C ALA A 7 4.48 5.27 -8.52
N ALA A 8 4.88 4.01 -8.79
CA ALA A 8 4.28 3.10 -9.77
C ALA A 8 2.76 2.94 -9.65
N GLN A 9 2.21 3.08 -8.43
CA GLN A 9 0.77 3.05 -8.16
C GLN A 9 -0.03 4.03 -9.03
N ALA A 10 0.56 5.17 -9.42
CA ALA A 10 -0.10 6.20 -10.22
C ALA A 10 -0.50 5.71 -11.61
N GLN A 11 0.16 4.67 -12.11
CA GLN A 11 -0.13 4.00 -13.38
C GLN A 11 -0.79 2.63 -13.18
N GLY A 12 -1.09 2.25 -11.94
CA GLY A 12 -1.76 1.00 -11.61
C GLY A 12 -3.24 1.04 -11.99
N ARG A 13 -3.79 -0.12 -12.32
CA ARG A 13 -5.23 -0.37 -12.45
C ARG A 13 -5.51 -1.74 -11.88
N ILE A 14 -6.63 -1.92 -11.19
CA ILE A 14 -7.03 -3.23 -10.69
C ILE A 14 -7.80 -3.96 -11.79
N ASN A 15 -7.20 -5.01 -12.34
CA ASN A 15 -7.88 -5.91 -13.28
C ASN A 15 -8.62 -7.00 -12.50
N PHE A 16 -9.91 -6.82 -12.23
CA PHE A 16 -10.68 -7.84 -11.50
C PHE A 16 -10.95 -9.12 -12.31
N ASP A 17 -10.83 -9.08 -13.64
CA ASP A 17 -11.06 -10.24 -14.51
C ASP A 17 -9.85 -11.18 -14.57
N ASP A 18 -8.66 -10.67 -14.22
CA ASP A 18 -7.42 -11.44 -14.15
C ASP A 18 -6.51 -10.88 -13.04
N LEU A 19 -7.04 -10.84 -11.81
CA LEU A 19 -6.39 -10.17 -10.68
C LEU A 19 -5.03 -10.77 -10.35
N GLN A 20 -4.89 -12.09 -10.50
CA GLN A 20 -3.64 -12.82 -10.28
C GLN A 20 -2.73 -12.86 -11.52
N SER A 21 -3.16 -12.25 -12.64
CA SER A 21 -2.41 -12.20 -13.90
C SER A 21 -2.05 -13.58 -14.46
N GLU A 22 -2.97 -14.54 -14.31
CA GLU A 22 -2.83 -15.93 -14.77
C GLU A 22 -3.04 -16.04 -16.28
N GLN A 23 -3.85 -15.17 -16.88
CA GLN A 23 -4.09 -15.18 -18.33
C GLN A 23 -3.00 -14.41 -19.08
N ARG A 24 -2.56 -13.25 -18.55
CA ARG A 24 -1.54 -12.43 -19.21
C ARG A 24 -0.65 -11.68 -18.23
N TYR A 25 0.53 -12.25 -17.99
CA TYR A 25 1.55 -11.60 -17.19
C TYR A 25 2.30 -10.49 -17.95
N ARG A 26 2.34 -9.30 -17.36
CA ARG A 26 3.15 -8.16 -17.84
C ARG A 26 3.77 -7.47 -16.62
N GLU A 27 5.03 -7.74 -16.36
CA GLU A 27 5.74 -7.38 -15.12
C GLU A 27 5.45 -5.95 -14.62
N ILE A 28 5.61 -4.92 -15.47
CA ILE A 28 5.35 -3.51 -15.08
C ILE A 28 3.90 -3.31 -14.66
N ARG A 29 2.94 -3.89 -15.40
CA ARG A 29 1.51 -3.72 -15.10
C ARG A 29 1.16 -4.41 -13.79
N VAL A 30 1.68 -5.61 -13.57
CA VAL A 30 1.47 -6.36 -12.33
C VAL A 30 2.08 -5.63 -11.14
N TYR A 31 3.30 -5.12 -11.30
CA TYR A 31 3.95 -4.31 -10.27
C TYR A 31 3.12 -3.06 -9.94
N ASN A 32 2.73 -2.27 -10.95
CA ASN A 32 1.91 -1.07 -10.76
C ASN A 32 0.56 -1.41 -10.09
N GLN A 33 -0.10 -2.50 -10.50
CA GLN A 33 -1.34 -3.00 -9.90
C GLN A 33 -1.14 -3.35 -8.42
N SER A 34 -0.08 -4.10 -8.07
CA SER A 34 0.21 -4.46 -6.67
C SER A 34 0.47 -3.23 -5.79
N LYS A 35 1.14 -2.20 -6.33
CA LYS A 35 1.43 -0.97 -5.59
C LYS A 35 0.18 -0.10 -5.41
N LEU A 36 -0.73 -0.11 -6.38
CA LEU A 36 -2.07 0.47 -6.19
C LEU A 36 -2.88 -0.32 -5.14
N ALA A 37 -2.84 -1.65 -5.18
CA ALA A 37 -3.51 -2.51 -4.21
C ALA A 37 -3.07 -2.21 -2.76
N ASN A 38 -1.78 -1.93 -2.53
CA ASN A 38 -1.29 -1.50 -1.21
C ASN A 38 -1.95 -0.21 -0.69
N ILE A 39 -2.27 0.73 -1.58
CA ILE A 39 -2.94 1.99 -1.21
C ILE A 39 -4.41 1.72 -0.89
N LEU A 40 -5.11 1.02 -1.79
CA LEU A 40 -6.51 0.61 -1.59
C LEU A 40 -6.68 -0.15 -0.27
N PHE A 41 -5.83 -1.14 -0.02
CA PHE A 41 -5.80 -1.91 1.23
C PHE A 41 -5.65 -0.99 2.45
N THR A 42 -4.71 -0.05 2.41
CA THR A 42 -4.46 0.86 3.53
C THR A 42 -5.64 1.80 3.79
N TYR A 43 -6.30 2.28 2.73
CA TYR A 43 -7.48 3.15 2.86
C TYR A 43 -8.68 2.40 3.42
N GLU A 44 -8.91 1.16 2.99
CA GLU A 44 -9.93 0.29 3.60
C GLU A 44 -9.62 0.02 5.06
N LEU A 45 -8.38 -0.35 5.37
CA LEU A 45 -7.94 -0.63 6.73
C LEU A 45 -8.12 0.60 7.63
N ALA A 46 -7.75 1.79 7.16
CA ALA A 46 -7.92 3.04 7.89
C ALA A 46 -9.39 3.31 8.23
N ARG A 47 -10.31 3.09 7.28
CA ARG A 47 -11.75 3.23 7.52
C ARG A 47 -12.28 2.20 8.52
N ARG A 48 -11.83 0.95 8.42
CA ARG A 48 -12.27 -0.12 9.34
C ARG A 48 -11.70 0.03 10.75
N LEU A 49 -10.55 0.69 10.89
CA LEU A 49 -9.93 1.00 12.18
C LEU A 49 -10.40 2.34 12.77
N ALA A 50 -11.34 3.03 12.11
CA ALA A 50 -11.94 4.23 12.67
C ALA A 50 -12.42 3.97 14.11
N ASP A 51 -12.18 4.93 15.00
CA ASP A 51 -12.56 4.89 16.41
C ASP A 51 -11.86 3.82 17.27
N THR A 52 -10.90 3.07 16.73
CA THR A 52 -10.11 2.08 17.51
C THR A 52 -8.87 2.68 18.16
N GLY A 53 -8.50 3.91 17.80
CA GLY A 53 -7.22 4.54 18.16
C GLY A 53 -6.03 4.05 17.32
N VAL A 54 -6.20 3.04 16.45
CA VAL A 54 -5.14 2.53 15.57
C VAL A 54 -5.20 3.26 14.22
N THR A 55 -4.06 3.78 13.76
CA THR A 55 -3.95 4.46 12.46
C THR A 55 -3.37 3.54 11.39
N ALA A 56 -3.67 3.82 10.12
CA ALA A 56 -3.06 3.15 8.97
C ALA A 56 -2.70 4.15 7.87
N ASN A 57 -1.42 4.21 7.47
CA ASN A 57 -0.94 5.09 6.41
C ASN A 57 -0.03 4.33 5.43
N VAL A 58 0.11 4.87 4.23
CA VAL A 58 0.89 4.29 3.14
C VAL A 58 1.89 5.31 2.61
N LEU A 59 3.06 4.86 2.19
CA LEU A 59 4.09 5.73 1.63
C LEU A 59 4.70 5.19 0.34
N GLU A 60 5.32 6.06 -0.44
CA GLU A 60 6.31 5.68 -1.45
C GLU A 60 7.72 6.08 -0.95
N PRO A 61 8.72 5.18 -0.99
CA PRO A 61 10.03 5.42 -0.39
C PRO A 61 11.01 6.14 -1.33
N GLY A 62 10.54 6.57 -2.50
CA GLY A 62 11.38 7.12 -3.55
C GLY A 62 12.05 6.02 -4.35
N PHE A 63 13.00 6.42 -5.18
CA PHE A 63 13.74 5.49 -6.01
C PHE A 63 14.93 4.91 -5.24
N VAL A 64 14.68 3.96 -4.33
CA VAL A 64 15.71 3.44 -3.41
C VAL A 64 16.69 2.52 -4.14
N ARG A 65 18.00 2.65 -3.85
CA ARG A 65 19.04 1.73 -4.31
C ARG A 65 18.91 0.38 -3.62
N THR A 66 18.04 -0.48 -4.15
CA THR A 66 17.85 -1.86 -3.69
C THR A 66 18.15 -2.85 -4.81
N ASN A 67 18.37 -4.12 -4.45
CA ASN A 67 18.50 -5.22 -5.42
C ASN A 67 17.12 -5.69 -5.95
N MET A 68 16.08 -4.84 -5.89
CA MET A 68 14.78 -5.20 -6.42
C MET A 68 14.86 -5.28 -7.94
N ALA A 69 14.51 -6.44 -8.49
CA ALA A 69 14.29 -6.65 -9.92
C ALA A 69 13.00 -5.92 -10.34
N VAL A 70 13.08 -4.59 -10.44
CA VAL A 70 12.03 -3.79 -11.05
C VAL A 70 12.09 -3.98 -12.56
N PRO A 71 10.95 -4.23 -13.23
CA PRO A 71 10.91 -4.60 -14.64
C PRO A 71 11.09 -3.39 -15.56
N PHE A 72 12.29 -2.81 -15.62
CA PHE A 72 12.74 -1.81 -16.62
C PHE A 72 14.24 -1.50 -16.37
N PRO A 73 14.97 -0.80 -17.27
CA PRO A 73 16.37 -0.46 -17.06
C PRO A 73 16.48 0.74 -16.11
N PHE A 74 15.96 0.58 -14.89
CA PHE A 74 16.19 1.46 -13.75
C PHE A 74 17.70 1.58 -13.41
N SER A 75 18.54 0.69 -13.96
CA SER A 75 20.00 0.81 -13.96
C SER A 75 20.50 2.12 -14.58
N LEU A 76 19.82 2.66 -15.60
CA LEU A 76 20.20 3.90 -16.31
C LEU A 76 19.95 5.20 -15.51
N PHE A 77 19.19 5.15 -14.42
CA PHE A 77 18.84 6.32 -13.60
C PHE A 77 19.62 6.37 -12.26
N SER A 78 20.86 5.88 -12.26
CA SER A 78 21.75 5.80 -11.10
C SER A 78 21.82 7.06 -10.19
N PRO A 79 21.92 8.31 -10.70
CA PRO A 79 22.06 9.49 -9.84
C PRO A 79 20.77 9.93 -9.12
N MET A 80 19.60 9.40 -9.51
CA MET A 80 18.32 9.71 -8.84
C MET A 80 17.98 8.70 -7.75
N ARG A 81 18.88 7.75 -7.44
CA ARG A 81 18.63 6.74 -6.42
C ARG A 81 18.97 7.25 -5.03
N VAL A 82 18.02 7.13 -4.11
CA VAL A 82 18.23 7.42 -2.69
C VAL A 82 18.84 6.20 -1.99
N SER A 83 19.54 6.42 -0.88
CA SER A 83 20.07 5.33 -0.06
C SER A 83 18.94 4.56 0.64
N ALA A 84 19.25 3.36 1.16
CA ALA A 84 18.27 2.58 1.92
C ALA A 84 17.81 3.33 3.19
N GLU A 85 18.75 4.02 3.83
CA GLU A 85 18.50 4.86 4.99
C GLU A 85 17.54 6.00 4.65
N GLN A 86 17.78 6.70 3.53
CA GLN A 86 16.89 7.75 3.04
C GLN A 86 15.49 7.21 2.70
N GLY A 87 15.42 6.05 2.04
CA GLY A 87 14.14 5.40 1.71
C GLY A 87 13.33 4.97 2.94
N ALA A 88 14.01 4.66 4.05
CA ALA A 88 13.36 4.25 5.30
C ALA A 88 12.84 5.44 6.12
N GLN A 89 13.32 6.66 5.90
CA GLN A 89 13.00 7.83 6.73
C GLN A 89 11.50 8.07 6.88
N THR A 90 10.75 8.04 5.79
CA THR A 90 9.29 8.25 5.85
C THR A 90 8.59 7.12 6.59
N ALA A 91 9.04 5.87 6.46
CA ALA A 91 8.44 4.75 7.19
C ALA A 91 8.64 4.88 8.70
N ILE A 92 9.86 5.26 9.11
CA ILE A 92 10.18 5.52 10.52
C ILE A 92 9.35 6.69 11.04
N TYR A 93 9.33 7.82 10.31
CA TYR A 93 8.53 8.99 10.66
C TYR A 93 7.05 8.63 10.89
N LEU A 94 6.45 7.86 9.99
CA LEU A 94 5.05 7.44 10.12
C LEU A 94 4.79 6.45 11.26
N ALA A 95 5.81 5.69 11.67
CA ALA A 95 5.68 4.71 12.73
C ALA A 95 5.90 5.29 14.12
N SER A 96 6.69 6.38 14.25
CA SER A 96 7.19 6.83 15.55
C SER A 96 7.05 8.32 15.85
N SER A 97 6.73 9.18 14.88
CA SER A 97 6.67 10.62 15.14
C SER A 97 5.34 11.05 15.77
N PRO A 98 5.36 11.86 16.85
CA PRO A 98 4.14 12.51 17.37
C PRO A 98 3.45 13.42 16.35
N ASP A 99 4.18 13.95 15.36
CA ASP A 99 3.64 14.87 14.35
C ASP A 99 2.53 14.24 13.47
N VAL A 100 2.47 12.91 13.44
CA VAL A 100 1.48 12.14 12.67
C VAL A 100 0.54 11.35 13.57
N GLU A 101 0.52 11.65 14.87
CA GLU A 101 -0.45 11.08 15.79
C GLU A 101 -1.87 11.37 15.31
N GLY A 102 -2.73 10.34 15.33
CA GLY A 102 -4.10 10.41 14.81
C GLY A 102 -4.23 10.53 13.29
N VAL A 103 -3.14 10.76 12.53
CA VAL A 103 -3.20 10.79 11.07
C VAL A 103 -3.44 9.38 10.55
N SER A 104 -4.49 9.19 9.76
CA SER A 104 -4.85 7.89 9.18
C SER A 104 -5.41 8.06 7.77
N GLY A 105 -5.28 7.01 6.94
CA GLY A 105 -5.81 6.97 5.58
C GLY A 105 -5.09 7.91 4.61
N LYS A 106 -3.81 8.22 4.85
CA LYS A 106 -3.03 9.13 4.00
C LYS A 106 -1.94 8.41 3.22
N PHE A 107 -1.62 8.96 2.05
CA PHE A 107 -0.48 8.58 1.23
C PHE A 107 0.64 9.62 1.38
N PHE A 108 1.85 9.17 1.67
CA PHE A 108 3.01 10.02 1.90
C PHE A 108 4.07 9.80 0.82
N SER A 109 4.68 10.91 0.38
CA SER A 109 5.89 10.87 -0.45
C SER A 109 7.12 10.50 0.38
N HIS A 110 8.22 10.15 -0.27
CA HIS A 110 9.51 9.85 0.37
C HIS A 110 10.10 11.01 1.17
N LYS A 111 9.54 12.21 1.04
CA LYS A 111 9.89 13.41 1.81
C LYS A 111 9.09 13.55 3.11
N GLY A 112 8.29 12.54 3.49
CA GLY A 112 7.43 12.61 4.67
C GLY A 112 6.21 13.52 4.52
N VAL A 113 5.90 13.99 3.31
CA VAL A 113 4.77 14.91 3.05
C VAL A 113 3.58 14.13 2.50
N ALA A 114 2.41 14.31 3.13
CA ALA A 114 1.15 13.77 2.65
C ALA A 114 0.80 14.37 1.27
N THR A 115 0.46 13.50 0.32
CA THR A 115 0.17 13.88 -1.07
C THR A 115 -0.93 13.00 -1.65
N LYS A 116 -1.34 13.30 -2.89
CA LYS A 116 -2.38 12.54 -3.59
C LYS A 116 -1.81 11.26 -4.20
N SER A 117 -2.47 10.14 -3.94
CA SER A 117 -2.34 8.88 -4.68
C SER A 117 -3.13 8.90 -6.01
N SER A 118 -3.15 7.78 -6.74
CA SER A 118 -3.93 7.65 -7.99
C SER A 118 -5.43 7.92 -7.76
N LYS A 119 -6.11 8.37 -8.82
CA LYS A 119 -7.55 8.66 -8.74
C LYS A 119 -8.37 7.42 -8.34
N ASP A 120 -8.06 6.27 -8.94
CA ASP A 120 -8.73 4.99 -8.69
C ASP A 120 -8.62 4.55 -7.22
N SER A 121 -7.59 5.01 -6.49
CA SER A 121 -7.43 4.68 -5.06
C SER A 121 -8.51 5.29 -4.16
N TYR A 122 -9.23 6.32 -4.61
CA TYR A 122 -10.33 6.95 -3.87
C TYR A 122 -11.70 6.37 -4.23
N ASP A 123 -11.77 5.43 -5.18
CA ASP A 123 -13.01 4.74 -5.50
C ASP A 123 -13.28 3.66 -4.44
N GLU A 124 -14.28 3.92 -3.60
CA GLU A 124 -14.67 3.00 -2.54
C GLU A 124 -15.16 1.65 -3.08
N SER A 125 -15.77 1.62 -4.27
CA SER A 125 -16.25 0.37 -4.85
C SER A 125 -15.10 -0.56 -5.24
N ILE A 126 -14.03 0.01 -5.82
CA ILE A 126 -12.79 -0.73 -6.13
C ILE A 126 -12.15 -1.21 -4.84
N THR A 127 -12.06 -0.32 -3.85
CA THR A 127 -11.42 -0.59 -2.56
C THR A 127 -12.11 -1.73 -1.81
N GLN A 128 -13.43 -1.66 -1.67
CA GLN A 128 -14.24 -2.68 -1.00
C GLN A 128 -14.21 -4.01 -1.75
N ARG A 129 -14.34 -3.99 -3.09
CA ARG A 129 -14.28 -5.21 -3.91
C ARG A 129 -12.92 -5.90 -3.77
N LEU A 130 -11.83 -5.14 -3.80
CA LEU A 130 -10.49 -5.69 -3.62
C LEU A 130 -10.33 -6.31 -2.22
N TRP A 131 -10.79 -5.63 -1.17
CA TRP A 131 -10.74 -6.17 0.20
C TRP A 131 -11.48 -7.51 0.32
N GLN A 132 -12.69 -7.60 -0.21
CA GLN A 132 -13.50 -8.83 -0.17
C GLN A 132 -12.81 -9.99 -0.91
N ILE A 133 -12.25 -9.72 -2.09
CA ILE A 133 -11.51 -10.73 -2.85
C ILE A 133 -10.24 -11.15 -2.09
N SER A 134 -9.47 -10.19 -1.57
CA SER A 134 -8.26 -10.47 -0.79
C SER A 134 -8.57 -11.32 0.44
N ALA A 135 -9.61 -10.98 1.20
CA ALA A 135 -10.04 -11.75 2.36
C ALA A 135 -10.44 -13.20 1.99
N LYS A 136 -11.14 -13.38 0.86
CA LYS A 136 -11.46 -14.72 0.35
C LYS A 136 -10.21 -15.50 -0.05
N LEU A 137 -9.26 -14.87 -0.75
CA LEU A 137 -8.01 -15.50 -1.19
C LEU A 137 -7.12 -15.90 -0.01
N THR A 138 -7.11 -15.10 1.06
CA THR A 138 -6.34 -15.37 2.27
C THR A 138 -7.10 -16.14 3.34
N GLN A 139 -8.38 -16.47 3.08
CA GLN A 139 -9.28 -17.16 4.02
C GLN A 139 -9.44 -16.42 5.36
N LEU A 140 -9.39 -15.09 5.34
CA LEU A 140 -9.58 -14.25 6.52
C LEU A 140 -11.00 -13.67 6.56
N SER A 141 -11.54 -13.46 7.77
CA SER A 141 -12.78 -12.71 7.96
C SER A 141 -12.59 -11.24 7.58
N THR A 142 -13.66 -10.64 7.03
CA THR A 142 -13.68 -9.19 6.80
C THR A 142 -14.09 -8.39 8.05
N ASP A 143 -14.61 -9.05 9.07
CA ASP A 143 -15.00 -8.43 10.33
C ASP A 143 -13.81 -8.39 11.29
N LEU A 144 -13.23 -7.20 11.48
CA LEU A 144 -12.10 -7.00 12.41
C LEU A 144 -12.44 -7.41 13.85
N GLN A 145 -13.72 -7.38 14.24
CA GLN A 145 -14.16 -7.81 15.58
C GLN A 145 -14.35 -9.32 15.72
N SER A 146 -14.69 -10.05 14.66
CA SER A 146 -14.86 -11.51 14.73
C SER A 146 -13.50 -12.19 14.92
N SER A 147 -12.47 -11.72 14.22
CA SER A 147 -11.12 -12.28 14.30
C SER A 147 -10.47 -12.12 15.68
N ARG A 148 -10.80 -11.07 16.44
CA ARG A 148 -10.36 -10.90 17.84
C ARG A 148 -11.04 -11.89 18.81
N ARG A 149 -12.26 -12.33 18.49
CA ARG A 149 -13.00 -13.30 19.32
C ARG A 149 -12.57 -14.75 19.06
N GLU A 150 -12.11 -15.06 17.86
CA GLU A 150 -11.49 -16.35 17.54
C GLU A 150 -10.09 -16.46 18.14
N ALA A 151 -9.24 -15.45 17.98
CA ALA A 151 -7.88 -15.46 18.53
C ALA A 151 -7.79 -15.43 20.07
N ALA A 152 -8.89 -15.13 20.76
CA ALA A 152 -8.97 -15.16 22.24
C ALA A 152 -9.55 -16.47 22.78
N ARG A 153 -9.86 -17.44 21.91
CA ARG A 153 -10.38 -18.77 22.27
C ARG A 153 -9.33 -19.89 22.16
N ASP A 154 -8.14 -19.57 21.65
CA ASP A 154 -6.94 -20.42 21.59
C ASP A 154 -5.93 -19.97 22.66
#